data_AF-A0A0D3DAP7-F1
#
_entry.id   AF-A0A0D3DAP7-F1
#
_cell.length_a   1.000
_cell.length_b   1.000
_cell.length_c   1.000
_cell.angle_alpha   90.00
_cell.angle_beta   90.00
_cell.angle_gamma   90.00
#
_symmetry.space_group_name_H-M   'P 1'
#
loop_
_entity.id
_entity.type
_entity.pdbx_description
1 polymer ?
#
loop_
_entity_poly.entity_id
_entity_poly.type
_entity_poly.pdbx_seq_one_letter_code
_entity_poly.pdbx_strand_id
1 'polypeptide(L)'
;MLHLTKVDQASFERMFEAYCRGVILYGPYYWEHVFNYLKGSLEDKDHILFTKYEEIIEEQSLQVKRLPEFLQLSIRQGGRREWIGGELV
;
A
#
# COMPACT_ATOMS: atom_id res chain seq x y z
N MET A 1 -1.82 -9.55 13.07
CA MET A 1 -2.92 -10.52 13.08
C MET A 1 -4.23 -9.75 13.19
N LEU A 2 -4.72 -9.19 12.08
CA LEU A 2 -6.08 -8.66 12.02
C LEU A 2 -6.98 -9.88 11.87
N HIS A 3 -7.51 -10.38 12.99
CA HIS A 3 -8.61 -11.33 12.92
C HIS A 3 -9.73 -10.65 12.14
N LEU A 4 -10.18 -11.29 11.05
CA LEU A 4 -11.45 -11.00 10.40
C LEU A 4 -12.57 -11.19 11.44
N THR A 5 -12.80 -10.20 12.28
CA THR A 5 -14.07 -10.02 12.94
C THR A 5 -15.09 -9.86 11.83
N LYS A 6 -16.06 -10.78 11.73
CA LYS A 6 -17.24 -10.55 10.92
C LYS A 6 -17.86 -9.23 11.37
N VAL A 7 -17.64 -8.18 10.58
CA VAL A 7 -18.33 -6.91 10.75
C VAL A 7 -19.77 -7.17 10.28
N ASP A 8 -20.74 -6.97 11.15
CA ASP A 8 -22.14 -7.03 10.74
C ASP A 8 -22.46 -5.85 9.82
N GLN A 9 -23.50 -6.02 9.00
CA GLN A 9 -23.86 -5.05 7.97
C GLN A 9 -24.07 -3.63 8.54
N ALA A 10 -24.71 -3.51 9.72
CA ALA A 10 -24.99 -2.22 10.32
C ALA A 10 -23.72 -1.53 10.82
N SER A 11 -22.78 -2.29 11.41
CA SER A 11 -21.47 -1.77 11.78
C SER A 11 -20.66 -1.32 10.56
N PHE A 12 -20.70 -2.08 9.45
CA PHE A 12 -20.02 -1.71 8.21
C PHE A 12 -20.59 -0.41 7.63
N GLU A 13 -21.92 -0.29 7.53
CA GLU A 13 -22.58 0.91 7.00
C GLU A 13 -22.22 2.16 7.81
N ARG A 14 -22.20 2.06 9.14
CA ARG A 14 -21.80 3.19 10.01
C ARG A 14 -20.33 3.57 9.83
N MET A 15 -19.43 2.59 9.70
CA MET A 15 -18.03 2.86 9.43
C MET A 15 -17.82 3.48 8.04
N PHE A 16 -18.55 2.99 7.04
CA PHE A 16 -18.51 3.53 5.68
C PHE A 16 -19.04 4.97 5.63
N GLU A 17 -20.15 5.26 6.33
CA GLU A 17 -20.67 6.62 6.43
C GLU A 17 -19.69 7.56 7.12
N ALA A 18 -19.08 7.11 8.24
CA ALA A 18 -18.04 7.88 8.94
C ALA A 18 -16.83 8.14 8.02
N TYR A 19 -16.42 7.14 7.23
CA TYR A 19 -15.36 7.25 6.23
C TYR A 19 -15.69 8.28 5.14
N CYS A 20 -16.88 8.23 4.54
CA CYS A 20 -17.31 9.22 3.54
C CYS A 20 -17.40 10.63 4.11
N ARG A 21 -17.78 10.77 5.39
CA ARG A 21 -17.79 12.07 6.09
C ARG A 21 -16.42 12.52 6.57
N GLY A 22 -15.37 11.70 6.41
CA GLY A 22 -14.01 12.00 6.86
C GLY A 22 -13.81 11.92 8.39
N VAL A 23 -14.76 11.34 9.13
CA VAL A 23 -14.71 11.18 10.59
C VAL A 23 -14.06 9.84 10.93
N ILE A 24 -12.79 9.71 10.55
CA ILE A 24 -11.97 8.52 10.75
C ILE A 24 -10.60 8.90 11.31
N LEU A 25 -9.90 7.92 11.91
CA LEU A 25 -8.50 8.09 12.27
C LEU A 25 -7.68 8.47 11.02
N TYR A 26 -6.85 9.51 11.17
CA TYR A 26 -6.06 10.09 10.08
C TYR A 26 -6.90 10.74 8.96
N GLY A 27 -7.94 11.51 9.31
CA GLY A 27 -8.56 12.52 8.44
C GLY A 27 -9.26 12.02 7.17
N PRO A 28 -9.74 12.92 6.28
CA PRO A 28 -10.38 12.56 5.04
C PRO A 28 -9.39 11.85 4.09
N TYR A 29 -9.46 10.52 4.05
CA TYR A 29 -8.49 9.67 3.36
C TYR A 29 -8.25 10.06 1.89
N TYR A 30 -9.31 10.31 1.12
CA TYR A 30 -9.16 10.58 -0.31
C TYR A 30 -8.52 11.94 -0.61
N TRP A 31 -8.89 12.98 0.14
CA TRP A 31 -8.51 14.36 -0.20
C TRP A 31 -7.18 14.78 0.42
N GLU A 32 -6.94 14.44 1.69
CA GLU A 32 -5.74 14.90 2.39
C GLU A 32 -4.59 13.91 2.34
N HIS A 33 -4.90 12.61 2.30
CA HIS A 33 -3.87 11.58 2.28
C HIS A 33 -3.54 11.20 0.84
N VAL A 34 -4.42 10.44 0.18
CA VAL A 34 -4.08 9.85 -1.13
C VAL A 34 -3.80 10.91 -2.18
N PHE A 35 -4.67 11.93 -2.30
CA PHE A 35 -4.53 12.93 -3.34
C PHE A 35 -3.27 13.80 -3.20
N ASN A 36 -2.88 14.17 -1.98
CA ASN A 36 -1.68 14.97 -1.75
C ASN A 36 -0.40 14.19 -2.11
N TYR A 37 -0.31 12.90 -1.76
CA TYR A 37 0.83 12.07 -2.17
C TYR A 37 0.83 11.81 -3.67
N LEU A 38 -0.34 11.60 -4.29
CA LEU A 38 -0.45 11.46 -5.74
C LEU A 38 0.07 12.71 -6.44
N LYS A 39 -0.43 13.89 -6.05
CA LYS A 39 0.03 15.17 -6.60
C LYS A 39 1.53 15.38 -6.37
N GLY A 40 2.00 15.13 -5.14
CA GLY A 40 3.42 15.24 -4.80
C GLY A 40 4.30 14.34 -5.65
N SER A 41 3.88 13.10 -5.93
CA SER A 41 4.63 12.20 -6.83
C SER A 41 4.66 12.65 -8.28
N LEU A 42 3.72 13.48 -8.73
CA LEU A 42 3.75 14.05 -10.07
C LEU A 42 4.71 15.24 -10.14
N GLU A 43 4.84 15.99 -9.04
CA GLU A 43 5.71 17.17 -8.91
C GLU A 43 7.16 16.80 -8.60
N ASP A 44 7.39 15.79 -7.74
CA ASP A 44 8.70 15.36 -7.27
C ASP A 44 8.81 13.83 -7.25
N LYS A 45 9.18 13.27 -8.41
CA LYS A 45 9.32 11.82 -8.62
C LYS A 45 10.54 11.22 -7.94
N ASP A 46 11.52 12.05 -7.58
CA ASP A 46 12.78 11.61 -7.00
C ASP A 46 12.66 11.40 -5.49
N HIS A 47 11.72 12.11 -4.84
CA HIS A 47 11.51 12.02 -3.39
C HIS A 47 10.16 11.42 -3.00
N ILE A 48 9.20 11.30 -3.93
CA ILE A 48 7.88 10.72 -3.65
C ILE A 48 7.55 9.61 -4.66
N LEU A 49 7.62 8.37 -4.19
CA LEU A 49 7.13 7.21 -4.93
C LEU A 49 5.67 6.93 -4.54
N PHE A 50 4.76 7.11 -5.49
CA PHE A 50 3.36 6.71 -5.35
C PHE A 50 3.12 5.37 -6.04
N THR A 51 2.58 4.41 -5.28
CA THR A 51 2.23 3.07 -5.79
C THR A 51 0.83 2.72 -5.34
N LYS A 52 0.02 2.19 -6.26
CA LYS A 52 -1.32 1.69 -5.96
C LYS A 52 -1.27 0.25 -5.50
N TYR A 53 -2.18 -0.11 -4.61
CA TYR A 53 -2.24 -1.47 -4.07
C TYR A 53 -2.58 -2.50 -5.16
N GLU A 54 -3.45 -2.14 -6.09
CA GLU A 54 -3.85 -2.94 -7.23
C GLU A 54 -2.65 -3.29 -8.11
N GLU A 55 -1.78 -2.30 -8.41
CA GLU A 55 -0.57 -2.51 -9.21
C GLU A 55 0.45 -3.43 -8.52
N ILE A 56 0.46 -3.48 -7.17
CA ILE A 56 1.32 -4.39 -6.40
C ILE A 56 0.81 -5.83 -6.52
N ILE A 57 -0.51 -6.03 -6.53
CA ILE A 57 -1.09 -7.36 -6.68
C ILE A 57 -0.91 -7.85 -8.11
N GLU A 58 -1.16 -7.00 -9.10
CA GLU A 58 -1.07 -7.37 -10.51
C GLU A 58 0.38 -7.61 -10.96
N GLU A 59 1.30 -6.72 -10.57
CA GLU A 59 2.69 -6.72 -11.05
C GLU A 59 3.71 -6.64 -9.91
N GLN A 60 3.58 -7.52 -8.92
CA GLN A 60 4.42 -7.52 -7.71
C GLN A 60 5.93 -7.46 -8.01
N SER A 61 6.40 -8.24 -8.99
CA SER A 61 7.83 -8.29 -9.31
C SER A 61 8.38 -6.99 -9.91
N LEU A 62 7.54 -6.23 -10.63
CA LEU A 62 7.92 -4.92 -11.16
C LEU A 62 7.96 -3.89 -10.03
N GLN A 63 6.94 -3.87 -9.18
CA GLN A 63 6.86 -2.93 -8.06
C GLN A 63 8.01 -3.11 -7.06
N VAL A 64 8.41 -4.35 -6.78
CA VAL A 64 9.56 -4.64 -5.91
C VAL A 64 10.88 -4.16 -6.50
N LYS A 65 11.03 -4.16 -7.84
CA LYS A 65 12.24 -3.64 -8.51
C LYS A 65 12.29 -2.12 -8.54
N ARG A 66 11.13 -1.45 -8.63
CA ARG A 66 11.03 0.02 -8.63
C ARG A 66 11.47 0.66 -7.31
N LEU A 67 11.22 0.01 -6.17
CA LEU A 67 11.61 0.51 -4.84
C LEU A 67 13.12 0.85 -4.71
N PRO A 68 14.04 -0.08 -5.02
CA PRO A 68 15.47 0.19 -4.93
C PRO A 68 15.99 1.12 -6.02
N GLU A 69 15.37 1.15 -7.21
CA GLU A 69 15.66 2.18 -8.22
C GLU A 69 15.35 3.58 -7.68
N PHE A 70 14.20 3.73 -7.02
CA PHE A 70 13.79 4.97 -6.36
C PHE A 70 14.72 5.35 -5.19
N LEU A 71 15.10 4.37 -4.36
CA LEU A 71 16.03 4.60 -3.23
C LEU A 71 17.51 4.71 -3.65
N GLN A 72 17.82 4.59 -4.93
CA GLN A 72 19.20 4.54 -5.47
C GLN A 72 20.07 3.45 -4.81
N LEU A 73 19.43 2.34 -4.45
CA LEU A 73 20.08 1.18 -3.83
C LEU A 73 20.27 0.07 -4.85
N SER A 74 21.44 -0.57 -4.81
CA SER A 74 21.67 -1.81 -5.57
C SER A 74 21.01 -2.98 -4.86
N ILE A 75 20.06 -3.67 -5.50
CA ILE A 75 19.57 -4.94 -4.99
C ILE A 75 20.67 -5.99 -5.15
N ARG A 76 21.17 -6.53 -4.05
CA ARG A 76 21.92 -7.79 -4.09
C ARG A 76 20.93 -8.89 -4.47
N GLN A 77 21.12 -9.50 -5.65
CA GLN A 77 20.39 -10.68 -6.13
C GLN A 77 20.75 -11.88 -5.23
N GLY A 78 20.24 -11.90 -3.99
CA GLY A 78 20.16 -13.12 -3.20
C GLY A 78 19.07 -13.99 -3.80
N GLY A 79 19.40 -15.22 -4.17
CA GLY A 79 18.46 -16.16 -4.79
C GLY A 79 17.11 -16.15 -4.08
N ARG A 80 16.03 -16.18 -4.87
CA ARG A 80 14.66 -16.27 -4.37
C ARG A 80 14.62 -17.46 -3.42
N ARG A 81 14.55 -17.19 -2.11
CA ARG A 81 14.34 -18.27 -1.16
C ARG A 81 12.90 -18.71 -1.25
N GLU A 82 12.71 -19.95 -1.64
CA GLU A 82 11.39 -20.50 -1.87
C GLU A 82 10.85 -20.98 -0.52
N TRP A 83 9.66 -20.51 -0.15
CA TRP A 83 8.97 -21.00 1.05
C TRP A 83 8.42 -22.39 0.73
N ILE A 84 9.22 -23.41 1.00
CA ILE A 84 8.79 -24.81 0.88
C ILE A 84 8.51 -25.31 2.29
N GLY A 85 7.24 -25.52 2.63
CA GLY A 85 6.86 -26.31 3.81
C GLY A 85 7.30 -25.76 5.18
N GLY A 86 7.43 -24.44 5.34
CA GLY A 86 7.70 -23.81 6.64
C GLY A 86 9.15 -23.40 6.90
N GLU A 87 10.06 -23.62 5.94
CA GLU A 87 11.44 -23.15 6.03
C GLU A 87 11.84 -22.33 4.80
N LEU A 88 12.74 -21.37 5.03
CA LEU A 88 13.34 -20.52 4.00
C LEU A 88 14.55 -21.25 3.39
N VAL A 89 14.40 -21.83 2.19
CA VAL A 89 15.51 -22.44 1.43
C VAL A 89 16.06 -21.45 0.43
#